data_AF-A0A3N9P500-F1
#
_entry.id   AF-A0A3N9P500-F1
#
_cell.length_a   1.000
_cell.length_b   1.000
_cell.length_c   1.000
_cell.angle_alpha   90.00
_cell.angle_beta   90.00
_cell.angle_gamma   90.00
#
_symmetry.space_group_name_H-M   'P 1'
#
loop_
_entity.id
_entity.type
_entity.pdbx_description
1 polymer ?
#
loop_
_entity_poly.entity_id
_entity_poly.type
_entity_poly.pdbx_seq_one_letter_code
_entity_poly.pdbx_strand_id
1 'polypeptide(L)'
;MSVDLFKPIVPMDKLNRNFSILKDGALNEPTRVMMNKAFEFFNDIDGNFLEQFQTTGFDARVFELYLSSYFLESGYKLNRDYERPDFIVERDGLKVAIEATTVNPTVDKKQRIDGKKAHRDLSVEELYEKLRNELPIKFGSPLFSKLKKKYWELDHCKDMPLVLAIEAFHEEDSLSFTSNALIQYLYGKRQELHVDQEGRDSVYKSDINEHRSGNKVIPSVFFQQPNTENISAIIFTNSGTTAKFKRMGYYYGCVSRFIKMYREGVCYDFDPKALRPKEFKYDLDDRIDESWGEGLEVFHNPNAKFPLPKDFFDDAAYHYLENGEVLSFLPEFHIYHSKTLAIEFEDNLILPENIKRVMKTDVDRRIPSRVELPKYPEKCWLLKGQRIGIIVMDVEEEAFLSFIYEYDDEGFEVANMSSFKGFNEAGTYLVESL
;
A
#
# COMPACT_ATOMS: atom_id res chain seq x y z
N MET A 1 13.24 -23.63 5.54
CA MET A 1 12.71 -22.76 6.61
C MET A 1 12.33 -21.46 5.95
N SER A 2 11.09 -21.00 6.11
CA SER A 2 10.66 -19.70 5.59
C SER A 2 11.44 -18.60 6.33
N VAL A 3 11.85 -17.56 5.59
CA VAL A 3 12.67 -16.46 6.11
C VAL A 3 11.76 -15.48 6.85
N ASP A 4 12.15 -15.11 8.07
CA ASP A 4 11.44 -14.08 8.84
C ASP A 4 12.10 -12.70 8.64
N LEU A 5 11.43 -11.83 7.88
CA LEU A 5 11.87 -10.45 7.60
C LEU A 5 12.09 -9.64 8.89
N PHE A 6 11.33 -9.94 9.95
CA PHE A 6 11.29 -9.15 11.17
C PHE A 6 12.25 -9.64 12.25
N LYS A 7 12.98 -10.73 11.99
CA LYS A 7 14.10 -11.17 12.82
C LYS A 7 15.34 -10.31 12.52
N PRO A 8 15.82 -9.47 13.46
CA PRO A 8 16.96 -8.60 13.20
C PRO A 8 18.23 -9.39 12.85
N ILE A 9 18.89 -9.00 11.76
CA ILE A 9 20.20 -9.53 11.33
C ILE A 9 21.32 -8.50 11.49
N VAL A 10 20.97 -7.27 11.88
CA VAL A 10 21.88 -6.17 12.19
C VAL A 10 21.70 -5.69 13.64
N PRO A 11 22.69 -5.00 14.23
CA PRO A 11 22.55 -4.32 15.51
C PRO A 11 21.36 -3.35 15.58
N MET A 12 20.74 -3.22 16.75
CA MET A 12 19.52 -2.42 16.97
C MET A 12 19.68 -0.94 16.60
N ASP A 13 20.87 -0.37 16.77
CA ASP A 13 21.20 1.03 16.43
C ASP A 13 21.28 1.29 14.91
N LYS A 14 21.38 0.23 14.10
CA LYS A 14 21.32 0.30 12.63
C LYS A 14 19.91 0.14 12.07
N LEU A 15 18.95 -0.30 12.88
CA LEU A 15 17.61 -0.57 12.41
C LEU A 15 16.89 0.72 11.98
N ASN A 16 16.13 0.62 10.89
CA ASN A 16 15.22 1.67 10.47
C ASN A 16 14.16 1.91 11.54
N ARG A 17 13.80 3.18 11.78
CA ARG A 17 12.76 3.53 12.75
C ARG A 17 11.41 2.88 12.42
N ASN A 18 11.01 2.91 11.15
CA ASN A 18 9.74 2.33 10.70
C ASN A 18 9.75 0.80 10.82
N PHE A 19 10.89 0.17 10.49
CA PHE A 19 11.09 -1.26 10.73
C PHE A 19 10.89 -1.61 12.22
N SER A 20 11.52 -0.87 13.13
CA SER A 20 11.39 -1.13 14.58
C SER A 20 9.95 -0.99 15.07
N ILE A 21 9.21 0.01 14.60
CA ILE A 21 7.77 0.18 14.91
C ILE A 21 6.96 -1.04 14.44
N LEU A 22 7.22 -1.52 13.23
CA LEU A 22 6.54 -2.71 12.70
C LEU A 22 6.90 -3.98 13.46
N LYS A 23 8.18 -4.15 13.80
CA LYS A 23 8.67 -5.33 14.53
C LYS A 23 7.97 -5.50 15.88
N ASP A 24 7.85 -4.41 16.64
CA ASP A 24 7.45 -4.48 18.05
C ASP A 24 5.97 -4.14 18.32
N GLY A 25 5.28 -3.46 17.40
CA GLY A 25 3.89 -3.06 17.62
C GLY A 25 2.89 -4.22 17.54
N ALA A 26 2.04 -4.40 18.56
CA ALA A 26 0.98 -5.41 18.57
C ALA A 26 0.03 -5.26 17.36
N LEU A 27 -0.43 -4.03 17.11
CA LEU A 27 -1.26 -3.65 15.95
C LEU A 27 -0.61 -3.82 14.57
N ASN A 28 0.66 -4.22 14.51
CA ASN A 28 1.39 -4.48 13.27
C ASN A 28 1.52 -5.98 12.97
N GLU A 29 0.91 -6.87 13.77
CA GLU A 29 0.91 -8.31 13.50
C GLU A 29 0.41 -8.65 12.08
N PRO A 30 -0.72 -8.11 11.58
CA PRO A 30 -1.17 -8.41 10.22
C PRO A 30 -0.16 -7.97 9.16
N THR A 31 0.46 -6.81 9.37
CA THR A 31 1.52 -6.30 8.50
C THR A 31 2.70 -7.27 8.46
N ARG A 32 3.20 -7.72 9.62
CA ARG A 32 4.37 -8.61 9.69
C ARG A 32 4.11 -9.94 9.00
N VAL A 33 2.98 -10.57 9.31
CA VAL A 33 2.61 -11.87 8.73
C VAL A 33 2.42 -11.76 7.23
N MET A 34 1.71 -10.72 6.76
CA MET A 34 1.46 -10.53 5.33
C MET A 34 2.74 -10.21 4.56
N MET A 35 3.66 -9.41 5.12
CA MET A 35 4.94 -9.12 4.47
C MET A 35 5.86 -10.34 4.42
N ASN A 36 5.91 -11.16 5.48
CA ASN A 36 6.63 -12.44 5.45
C ASN A 36 6.06 -13.35 4.37
N LYS A 37 4.72 -13.45 4.27
CA LYS A 37 4.06 -14.22 3.23
C LYS A 37 4.36 -13.70 1.82
N ALA A 38 4.32 -12.39 1.60
CA ALA A 38 4.70 -11.79 0.32
C ALA A 38 6.15 -12.11 -0.05
N PHE A 39 7.06 -12.10 0.93
CA PHE A 39 8.47 -12.40 0.71
C PHE A 39 8.75 -13.86 0.33
N GLU A 40 7.90 -14.81 0.75
CA GLU A 40 8.03 -16.23 0.35
C GLU A 40 7.99 -16.41 -1.18
N PHE A 41 7.35 -15.49 -1.91
CA PHE A 41 7.25 -15.51 -3.36
C PHE A 41 8.17 -14.48 -4.07
N PHE A 42 8.94 -13.69 -3.32
CA PHE A 42 9.70 -12.57 -3.88
C PHE A 42 11.01 -12.97 -4.56
N ASN A 43 11.67 -14.08 -4.15
CA ASN A 43 13.00 -14.49 -4.61
C ASN A 43 14.08 -13.38 -4.55
N ASP A 44 14.87 -13.36 -3.48
CA ASP A 44 15.98 -12.39 -3.28
C ASP A 44 17.24 -12.84 -4.03
N ILE A 45 17.39 -12.37 -5.28
CA ILE A 45 18.53 -12.70 -6.16
C ILE A 45 19.86 -12.19 -5.59
N ASP A 46 19.88 -10.93 -5.13
CA ASP A 46 21.10 -10.24 -4.72
C ASP A 46 21.53 -10.58 -3.29
N GLY A 47 20.65 -11.23 -2.51
CA GLY A 47 20.87 -11.60 -1.12
C GLY A 47 20.96 -10.43 -0.15
N ASN A 48 20.65 -9.20 -0.62
CA ASN A 48 20.76 -7.97 0.16
C ASN A 48 19.40 -7.45 0.66
N PHE A 49 18.29 -8.10 0.27
CA PHE A 49 16.95 -7.61 0.56
C PHE A 49 16.73 -7.46 2.06
N LEU A 50 17.07 -8.49 2.84
CA LEU A 50 16.89 -8.50 4.29
C LEU A 50 17.64 -7.37 4.99
N GLU A 51 18.91 -7.16 4.65
CA GLU A 51 19.71 -6.11 5.27
C GLU A 51 19.16 -4.73 4.93
N GLN A 52 18.81 -4.50 3.66
CA GLN A 52 18.28 -3.21 3.20
C GLN A 52 16.90 -2.93 3.79
N PHE A 53 16.03 -3.94 3.86
CA PHE A 53 14.72 -3.86 4.48
C PHE A 53 14.84 -3.43 5.95
N GLN A 54 15.81 -3.98 6.69
CA GLN A 54 16.00 -3.64 8.10
C GLN A 54 16.69 -2.28 8.33
N THR A 55 17.35 -1.71 7.32
CA THR A 55 18.25 -0.54 7.48
C THR A 55 17.87 0.65 6.57
N THR A 56 18.65 0.90 5.51
CA THR A 56 18.57 2.14 4.72
C THR A 56 17.64 2.03 3.51
N GLY A 57 17.21 0.83 3.15
CA GLY A 57 16.36 0.55 1.98
C GLY A 57 14.91 0.26 2.31
N PHE A 58 14.45 0.50 3.55
CA PHE A 58 13.12 0.09 4.02
C PHE A 58 11.99 0.45 3.05
N ASP A 59 11.80 1.72 2.71
CA ASP A 59 10.69 2.16 1.85
C ASP A 59 10.77 1.56 0.43
N ALA A 60 11.97 1.48 -0.15
CA ALA A 60 12.17 0.85 -1.46
C ALA A 60 11.85 -0.65 -1.45
N ARG A 61 12.28 -1.37 -0.40
CA ARG A 61 12.00 -2.81 -0.24
C ARG A 61 10.52 -3.09 0.05
N VAL A 62 9.84 -2.20 0.78
CA VAL A 62 8.37 -2.26 0.95
C VAL A 62 7.67 -2.10 -0.40
N PHE A 63 8.08 -1.12 -1.21
CA PHE A 63 7.49 -0.88 -2.53
C PHE A 63 7.71 -2.06 -3.49
N GLU A 64 8.92 -2.64 -3.50
CA GLU A 64 9.20 -3.84 -4.29
C GLU A 64 8.34 -5.03 -3.87
N LEU A 65 8.17 -5.28 -2.57
CA LEU A 65 7.25 -6.32 -2.08
C LEU A 65 5.81 -6.04 -2.49
N TYR A 66 5.39 -4.78 -2.46
CA TYR A 66 4.05 -4.38 -2.88
C TYR A 66 3.83 -4.69 -4.37
N LEU A 67 4.76 -4.28 -5.23
CA LEU A 67 4.70 -4.55 -6.66
C LEU A 67 4.66 -6.06 -6.94
N SER A 68 5.53 -6.83 -6.28
CA SER A 68 5.52 -8.29 -6.39
C SER A 68 4.18 -8.89 -6.00
N SER A 69 3.59 -8.44 -4.89
CA SER A 69 2.28 -8.91 -4.42
C SER A 69 1.17 -8.53 -5.40
N TYR A 70 1.18 -7.29 -5.89
CA TYR A 70 0.27 -6.83 -6.93
C TYR A 70 0.32 -7.69 -8.19
N PHE A 71 1.51 -7.93 -8.73
CA PHE A 71 1.67 -8.72 -9.94
C PHE A 71 1.22 -10.18 -9.75
N LEU A 72 1.61 -10.83 -8.65
CA LEU A 72 1.22 -12.22 -8.42
C LEU A 72 -0.29 -12.38 -8.22
N GLU A 73 -0.89 -11.53 -7.39
CA GLU A 73 -2.32 -11.60 -7.05
C GLU A 73 -3.22 -11.15 -8.21
N SER A 74 -2.68 -10.33 -9.12
CA SER A 74 -3.38 -9.91 -10.35
C SER A 74 -3.10 -10.86 -11.54
N GLY A 75 -2.54 -12.05 -11.29
CA GLY A 75 -2.40 -13.11 -12.28
C GLY A 75 -1.22 -12.98 -13.26
N TYR A 76 -0.28 -12.06 -13.01
CA TYR A 76 0.95 -11.96 -13.80
C TYR A 76 1.96 -13.02 -13.37
N LYS A 77 2.70 -13.57 -14.34
CA LYS A 77 3.87 -14.38 -14.03
C LYS A 77 5.05 -13.46 -13.79
N LEU A 78 5.74 -13.65 -12.66
CA LEU A 78 6.98 -12.96 -12.35
C LEU A 78 8.19 -13.75 -12.85
N ASN A 79 9.06 -13.09 -13.59
CA ASN A 79 10.43 -13.51 -13.85
C ASN A 79 11.37 -12.55 -13.11
N ARG A 80 12.15 -13.13 -12.19
CA ARG A 80 13.19 -12.49 -11.40
C ARG A 80 14.48 -13.31 -11.51
N ASP A 81 14.85 -13.70 -12.72
CA ASP A 81 16.11 -14.42 -13.00
C ASP A 81 17.29 -13.45 -13.24
N TYR A 82 17.01 -12.15 -13.28
CA TYR A 82 17.97 -11.10 -13.63
C TYR A 82 18.06 -10.06 -12.50
N GLU A 83 19.28 -9.59 -12.20
CA GLU A 83 19.54 -8.54 -11.19
C GLU A 83 18.85 -7.20 -11.52
N ARG A 84 18.54 -6.98 -12.80
CA ARG A 84 17.89 -5.77 -13.29
C ARG A 84 17.18 -6.04 -14.61
N PRO A 85 16.06 -5.38 -14.91
CA PRO A 85 15.32 -4.50 -14.02
C PRO A 85 14.68 -5.28 -12.87
N ASP A 86 14.10 -4.59 -11.90
CA ASP A 86 13.55 -5.22 -10.68
C ASP A 86 12.54 -6.34 -10.99
N PHE A 87 11.75 -6.23 -12.07
CA PHE A 87 10.81 -7.27 -12.50
C PHE A 87 10.75 -7.41 -14.02
N ILE A 88 10.54 -8.64 -14.48
CA ILE A 88 9.92 -8.91 -15.78
C ILE A 88 8.59 -9.60 -15.49
N VAL A 89 7.49 -9.03 -15.97
CA VAL A 89 6.15 -9.60 -15.78
C VAL A 89 5.61 -10.10 -17.11
N GLU A 90 4.86 -11.20 -17.09
CA GLU A 90 4.22 -11.76 -18.28
C GLU A 90 2.72 -12.00 -18.04
N ARG A 91 1.90 -11.56 -19.01
CA ARG A 91 0.48 -11.88 -19.09
C ARG A 91 0.07 -12.00 -20.55
N ASP A 92 -0.74 -13.01 -20.88
CA ASP A 92 -1.25 -13.26 -22.23
C ASP A 92 -0.16 -13.26 -23.33
N GLY A 93 1.03 -13.76 -22.98
CA GLY A 93 2.19 -13.85 -23.87
C GLY A 93 2.97 -12.54 -24.05
N LEU A 94 2.50 -11.42 -23.50
CA LEU A 94 3.24 -10.16 -23.49
C LEU A 94 4.13 -10.06 -22.25
N LYS A 95 5.42 -9.81 -22.47
CA LYS A 95 6.39 -9.52 -21.42
C LYS A 95 6.61 -8.02 -21.28
N VAL A 96 6.73 -7.55 -20.04
CA VAL A 96 6.99 -6.14 -19.70
C VAL A 96 8.10 -6.07 -18.66
N ALA A 97 9.13 -5.30 -18.96
CA ALA A 97 10.21 -4.98 -18.05
C ALA A 97 9.80 -3.83 -17.13
N ILE A 98 10.01 -3.96 -15.81
CA ILE A 98 9.58 -2.97 -14.81
C ILE A 98 10.71 -2.68 -13.83
N GLU A 99 11.09 -1.41 -13.73
CA GLU A 99 12.08 -0.94 -12.75
C GLU A 99 11.41 -0.04 -11.70
N ALA A 100 11.61 -0.34 -10.43
CA ALA A 100 11.06 0.38 -9.30
C ALA A 100 11.99 1.49 -8.80
N THR A 101 11.41 2.59 -8.35
CA THR A 101 12.09 3.66 -7.65
C THR A 101 11.16 4.33 -6.66
N THR A 102 11.73 5.02 -5.67
CA THR A 102 10.94 5.81 -4.73
C THR A 102 11.33 7.27 -4.77
N VAL A 103 10.38 8.12 -4.38
CA VAL A 103 10.62 9.51 -4.01
C VAL A 103 10.60 9.59 -2.50
N ASN A 104 11.78 9.64 -1.90
CA ASN A 104 11.91 9.72 -0.44
C ASN A 104 11.77 11.18 0.04
N PRO A 105 11.34 11.40 1.30
CA PRO A 105 11.36 12.73 1.90
C PRO A 105 12.79 13.30 1.86
N THR A 106 12.91 14.61 1.73
CA THR A 106 14.20 15.28 1.84
C THR A 106 14.64 15.28 3.30
N VAL A 107 15.30 14.19 3.74
CA VAL A 107 15.92 14.12 5.06
C VAL A 107 17.24 14.87 5.01
N ASP A 108 17.18 16.19 5.03
CA ASP A 108 18.40 16.98 5.08
C ASP A 108 18.96 16.94 6.50
N LYS A 109 19.94 16.06 6.74
CA LYS A 109 20.64 15.94 8.05
C LYS A 109 21.33 17.25 8.46
N LYS A 110 21.47 18.24 7.56
CA LYS A 110 21.99 19.59 7.85
C LYS A 110 20.93 20.70 7.89
N GLN A 111 19.66 20.45 7.51
CA GLN A 111 18.59 21.46 7.58
C GLN A 111 17.50 21.17 8.63
N ARG A 112 17.75 20.34 9.65
CA ARG A 112 16.87 20.30 10.84
C ARG A 112 16.87 21.62 11.63
N ILE A 113 17.62 22.64 11.18
CA ILE A 113 17.70 24.00 11.74
C ILE A 113 16.86 25.01 10.93
N ASP A 114 16.43 24.71 9.69
CA ASP A 114 15.59 25.62 8.92
C ASP A 114 14.13 25.19 9.02
N GLY A 115 13.33 25.96 9.77
CA GLY A 115 11.94 25.66 10.13
C GLY A 115 11.00 25.54 8.93
N LYS A 116 11.04 24.39 8.25
CA LYS A 116 10.00 24.00 7.30
C LYS A 116 8.71 23.75 8.07
N LYS A 117 7.72 24.58 7.77
CA LYS A 117 6.36 24.52 8.32
C LYS A 117 5.72 23.18 7.97
N ALA A 118 4.89 22.63 8.86
CA ALA A 118 4.01 21.53 8.48
C ALA A 118 3.07 21.98 7.35
N HIS A 119 2.52 21.06 6.57
CA HIS A 119 1.62 21.41 5.46
C HIS A 119 0.45 22.29 5.88
N ARG A 120 -0.15 21.99 7.04
CA ARG A 120 -1.21 22.80 7.66
C ARG A 120 -0.79 24.24 8.00
N ASP A 121 0.51 24.48 8.08
CA ASP A 121 1.11 25.75 8.45
C ASP A 121 1.65 26.50 7.21
N LEU A 122 1.61 25.90 6.01
CA LEU A 122 1.99 26.56 4.76
C LEU A 122 0.96 27.62 4.35
N SER A 123 1.43 28.75 3.85
CA SER A 123 0.57 29.68 3.13
C SER A 123 0.06 29.05 1.83
N VAL A 124 -1.01 29.62 1.27
CA VAL A 124 -1.56 29.18 -0.01
C VAL A 124 -0.50 29.27 -1.11
N GLU A 125 0.32 30.32 -1.12
CA GLU A 125 1.41 30.52 -2.07
C GLU A 125 2.53 29.49 -1.88
N GLU A 126 2.91 29.19 -0.63
CA GLU A 126 3.92 28.16 -0.31
C GLU A 126 3.44 26.77 -0.76
N LEU A 127 2.15 26.47 -0.57
CA LEU A 127 1.54 25.24 -1.05
C LEU A 127 1.54 25.17 -2.59
N TYR A 128 1.16 26.25 -3.27
CA TYR A 128 1.18 26.30 -4.73
C TYR A 128 2.59 26.10 -5.29
N GLU A 129 3.61 26.73 -4.70
CA GLU A 129 5.01 26.55 -5.13
C GLU A 129 5.47 25.11 -4.93
N LYS A 130 5.14 24.51 -3.78
CA LYS A 130 5.45 23.11 -3.49
C LYS A 130 4.79 22.16 -4.51
N LEU A 131 3.51 22.35 -4.80
CA LEU A 131 2.75 21.50 -5.72
C LEU A 131 3.16 21.69 -7.19
N ARG A 132 3.37 22.94 -7.63
CA ARG A 132 3.64 23.27 -9.05
C ARG A 132 5.09 23.04 -9.45
N ASN A 133 6.04 23.14 -8.52
CA ASN A 133 7.47 23.13 -8.83
C ASN A 133 8.25 22.08 -8.03
N GLU A 134 8.13 22.06 -6.70
CA GLU A 134 8.95 21.16 -5.86
C GLU A 134 8.61 19.68 -6.10
N LEU A 135 7.33 19.30 -6.11
CA LEU A 135 6.90 17.91 -6.31
C LEU A 135 7.30 17.36 -7.70
N PRO A 136 7.03 18.05 -8.84
CA PRO A 136 7.55 17.63 -10.15
C PRO A 136 9.06 17.41 -10.16
N ILE A 137 9.82 18.29 -9.48
CA ILE A 137 11.28 18.15 -9.36
C ILE A 137 11.69 16.89 -8.59
N LYS A 138 10.94 16.54 -7.55
CA LYS A 138 11.16 15.33 -6.76
C LYS A 138 10.86 14.05 -7.54
N PHE A 139 9.84 14.05 -8.41
CA PHE A 139 9.57 12.93 -9.33
C PHE A 139 10.59 12.83 -10.46
N GLY A 140 10.93 13.96 -11.08
CA GLY A 140 11.80 13.95 -12.26
C GLY A 140 13.22 13.45 -11.98
N SER A 141 13.73 13.69 -10.77
CA SER A 141 15.09 13.28 -10.40
C SER A 141 15.33 11.75 -10.41
N PRO A 142 14.53 10.93 -9.71
CA PRO A 142 14.64 9.47 -9.77
C PRO A 142 14.27 8.92 -11.14
N LEU A 143 13.20 9.42 -11.80
CA LEU A 143 12.82 8.96 -13.15
C LEU A 143 13.95 9.16 -14.16
N PHE A 144 14.56 10.34 -14.17
CA PHE A 144 15.71 10.63 -15.03
C PHE A 144 16.94 9.78 -14.67
N SER A 145 17.15 9.50 -13.37
CA SER A 145 18.25 8.64 -12.92
C SER A 145 18.06 7.20 -13.40
N LYS A 146 16.83 6.68 -13.41
CA LYS A 146 16.50 5.35 -13.95
C LYS A 146 16.55 5.32 -15.48
N LEU A 147 16.09 6.37 -16.17
CA LEU A 147 16.23 6.49 -17.63
C LEU A 147 17.70 6.34 -18.08
N LYS A 148 18.64 6.95 -17.35
CA LYS A 148 20.09 6.86 -17.63
C LYS A 148 20.68 5.47 -17.48
N LYS A 149 20.00 4.54 -16.84
CA LYS A 149 20.46 3.15 -16.69
C LYS A 149 20.28 2.33 -17.95
N LYS A 150 19.47 2.82 -18.89
CA LYS A 150 19.29 2.24 -20.23
C LYS A 150 18.97 0.75 -20.22
N TYR A 151 17.98 0.34 -19.44
CA TYR A 151 17.59 -1.08 -19.32
C TYR A 151 17.26 -1.72 -20.67
N TRP A 152 16.80 -0.94 -21.66
CA TRP A 152 16.54 -1.41 -23.03
C TRP A 152 17.81 -1.89 -23.78
N GLU A 153 19.01 -1.59 -23.30
CA GLU A 153 20.27 -2.11 -23.86
C GLU A 153 20.61 -3.52 -23.34
N LEU A 154 19.91 -4.01 -22.30
CA LEU A 154 20.08 -5.36 -21.75
C LEU A 154 19.45 -6.41 -22.67
N ASP A 155 20.12 -7.54 -22.88
CA ASP A 155 19.68 -8.59 -23.81
C ASP A 155 18.28 -9.12 -23.50
N HIS A 156 17.93 -9.27 -22.22
CA HIS A 156 16.63 -9.76 -21.76
C HIS A 156 15.54 -8.69 -21.69
N CYS A 157 15.83 -7.44 -22.08
CA CYS A 157 14.86 -6.33 -22.15
C CYS A 157 14.68 -5.79 -23.58
N LYS A 158 15.31 -6.42 -24.58
CA LYS A 158 15.18 -6.02 -25.99
C LYS A 158 13.76 -6.28 -26.49
N ASP A 159 13.29 -5.40 -27.37
CA ASP A 159 12.05 -5.53 -28.12
C ASP A 159 10.78 -5.74 -27.26
N MET A 160 10.74 -5.18 -26.05
CA MET A 160 9.57 -5.25 -25.17
C MET A 160 9.26 -3.91 -24.48
N PRO A 161 8.02 -3.71 -23.98
CA PRO A 161 7.70 -2.55 -23.18
C PRO A 161 8.54 -2.46 -21.90
N LEU A 162 9.03 -1.26 -21.60
CA LEU A 162 9.78 -0.95 -20.39
C LEU A 162 9.04 0.11 -19.58
N VAL A 163 8.73 -0.20 -18.33
CA VAL A 163 7.95 0.64 -17.43
C VAL A 163 8.81 1.05 -16.24
N LEU A 164 8.70 2.30 -15.80
CA LEU A 164 9.26 2.73 -14.52
C LEU A 164 8.13 2.82 -13.50
N ALA A 165 8.24 2.10 -12.39
CA ALA A 165 7.31 2.18 -11.27
C ALA A 165 7.88 3.14 -10.21
N ILE A 166 7.08 4.11 -9.78
CA ILE A 166 7.48 5.13 -8.83
C ILE A 166 6.46 5.28 -7.71
N GLU A 167 6.93 5.15 -6.46
CA GLU A 167 6.12 5.49 -5.29
C GLU A 167 6.64 6.76 -4.61
N ALA A 168 5.71 7.60 -4.17
CA ALA A 168 6.02 8.80 -3.43
C ALA A 168 5.77 8.60 -1.92
N PHE A 169 6.84 8.33 -1.18
CA PHE A 169 6.83 8.35 0.28
C PHE A 169 6.97 9.81 0.73
N HIS A 170 5.88 10.57 0.70
CA HIS A 170 5.87 11.96 1.16
C HIS A 170 5.23 12.11 2.54
N GLU A 171 5.41 13.30 3.13
CA GLU A 171 4.80 13.69 4.41
C GLU A 171 3.27 13.59 4.33
N GLU A 172 2.65 13.14 5.42
CA GLU A 172 1.24 12.68 5.54
C GLU A 172 0.19 13.61 4.88
N ASP A 173 0.48 14.90 4.75
CA ASP A 173 -0.44 15.93 4.25
C ASP A 173 -0.23 16.36 2.77
N SER A 174 0.75 15.79 2.07
CA SER A 174 1.07 16.14 0.66
C SER A 174 0.45 15.21 -0.38
N LEU A 175 -0.09 14.07 0.06
CA LEU A 175 -0.39 12.92 -0.79
C LEU A 175 -1.62 13.13 -1.69
N SER A 176 -2.52 14.06 -1.35
CA SER A 176 -3.75 14.30 -2.12
C SER A 176 -3.53 14.94 -3.51
N PHE A 177 -2.32 15.40 -3.82
CA PHE A 177 -2.01 16.14 -5.06
C PHE A 177 -0.81 15.60 -5.85
N THR A 178 -0.26 14.46 -5.44
CA THR A 178 0.99 13.90 -5.99
C THR A 178 0.82 13.41 -7.42
N SER A 179 -0.29 12.74 -7.74
CA SER A 179 -0.58 12.28 -9.10
C SER A 179 -0.72 13.42 -10.09
N ASN A 180 -1.43 14.49 -9.72
CA ASN A 180 -1.57 15.70 -10.55
C ASN A 180 -0.22 16.37 -10.85
N ALA A 181 0.69 16.42 -9.87
CA ALA A 181 2.05 16.93 -10.08
C ALA A 181 2.84 16.04 -11.05
N LEU A 182 2.66 14.71 -10.97
CA LEU A 182 3.29 13.76 -11.88
C LEU A 182 2.71 13.88 -13.31
N ILE A 183 1.38 13.97 -13.48
CA ILE A 183 0.73 14.24 -14.77
C ILE A 183 1.31 15.50 -15.42
N GLN A 184 1.42 16.58 -14.65
CA GLN A 184 2.00 17.85 -15.13
C GLN A 184 3.44 17.66 -15.59
N TYR A 185 4.26 16.91 -14.85
CA TYR A 185 5.65 16.63 -15.23
C TYR A 185 5.76 15.75 -16.48
N LEU A 186 4.92 14.71 -16.58
CA LEU A 186 5.01 13.71 -17.65
C LEU A 186 4.53 14.27 -19.00
N TYR A 187 3.42 15.00 -19.00
CA TYR A 187 2.76 15.49 -20.22
C TYR A 187 2.91 17.00 -20.46
N GLY A 188 3.37 17.77 -19.47
CA GLY A 188 3.45 19.23 -19.54
C GLY A 188 2.10 19.94 -19.64
N LYS A 189 1.04 19.32 -19.10
CA LYS A 189 -0.32 19.87 -19.12
C LYS A 189 -0.78 20.23 -17.71
N ARG A 190 -1.20 21.49 -17.51
CA ARG A 190 -1.78 21.97 -16.25
C ARG A 190 -3.26 22.25 -16.39
N GLN A 191 -4.01 21.88 -15.36
CA GLN A 191 -5.41 22.27 -15.16
C GLN A 191 -5.53 22.94 -13.79
N GLU A 192 -6.11 24.14 -13.73
CA GLU A 192 -6.22 24.91 -12.49
C GLU A 192 -7.65 25.37 -12.26
N LEU A 193 -8.16 25.14 -11.05
CA LEU A 193 -9.43 25.67 -10.61
C LEU A 193 -9.26 27.14 -10.19
N HIS A 194 -10.07 28.01 -10.77
CA HIS A 194 -10.14 29.43 -10.45
C HIS A 194 -11.54 29.77 -9.95
N VAL A 195 -11.60 30.36 -8.77
CA VAL A 195 -12.83 30.93 -8.20
C VAL A 195 -12.85 32.42 -8.52
N ASP A 196 -13.87 32.88 -9.21
CA ASP A 196 -14.05 34.31 -9.47
C ASP A 196 -14.59 35.07 -8.25
N GLN A 197 -14.68 36.40 -8.35
CA GLN A 197 -15.17 37.26 -7.25
C GLN A 197 -16.63 36.99 -6.84
N GLU A 198 -17.39 36.28 -7.69
CA GLU A 198 -18.79 35.90 -7.46
C GLU A 198 -18.89 34.47 -6.89
N GLY A 199 -17.76 33.81 -6.64
CA GLY A 199 -17.71 32.45 -6.10
C GLY A 199 -17.94 31.37 -7.16
N ARG A 200 -17.86 31.69 -8.45
CA ARG A 200 -17.99 30.71 -9.54
C ARG A 200 -16.66 30.08 -9.87
N ASP A 201 -16.68 28.77 -9.99
CA ASP A 201 -15.54 27.96 -10.38
C ASP A 201 -15.35 27.90 -11.90
N SER A 202 -14.09 27.98 -12.34
CA SER A 202 -13.68 27.85 -13.75
C SER A 202 -12.35 27.08 -13.85
N VAL A 203 -12.16 26.29 -14.92
CA VAL A 203 -10.93 25.50 -15.12
C VAL A 203 -10.07 26.11 -16.22
N TYR A 204 -8.84 26.50 -15.89
CA TYR A 204 -7.86 27.01 -16.84
C TYR A 204 -6.86 25.93 -17.24
N LYS A 205 -6.60 25.81 -18.55
CA LYS A 205 -5.62 24.86 -19.11
C LYS A 205 -4.38 25.62 -19.60
N SER A 206 -3.19 25.13 -19.28
CA SER A 206 -1.92 25.71 -19.77
C SER A 206 -0.84 24.66 -20.00
N ASP A 207 0.11 24.99 -20.86
CA ASP A 207 1.30 24.17 -21.12
C ASP A 207 2.44 24.55 -20.17
N ILE A 208 3.17 23.54 -19.69
CA ILE A 208 4.34 23.68 -18.82
C ILE A 208 5.56 23.16 -19.57
N ASN A 209 6.60 23.98 -19.67
CA ASN A 209 7.87 23.60 -20.31
C ASN A 209 8.98 23.31 -19.29
N GLU A 210 8.93 23.92 -18.11
CA GLU A 210 9.93 23.73 -17.05
C GLU A 210 9.32 23.84 -15.65
N HIS A 211 10.00 23.26 -14.67
CA HIS A 211 9.72 23.42 -13.24
C HIS A 211 10.95 24.01 -12.55
N ARG A 212 10.73 24.97 -11.65
CA ARG A 212 11.80 25.72 -10.98
C ARG A 212 11.56 25.79 -9.48
N SER A 213 12.51 25.31 -8.68
CA SER A 213 12.48 25.47 -7.23
C SER A 213 13.87 25.85 -6.72
N GLY A 214 13.99 27.04 -6.13
CA GLY A 214 15.28 27.65 -5.81
C GLY A 214 16.18 27.73 -7.05
N ASN A 215 17.37 27.14 -6.95
CA ASN A 215 18.36 27.10 -8.05
C ASN A 215 18.17 25.90 -9.01
N LYS A 216 17.27 24.97 -8.69
CA LYS A 216 17.06 23.77 -9.49
C LYS A 216 15.98 24.01 -10.54
N VAL A 217 16.32 23.75 -11.79
CA VAL A 217 15.41 23.80 -12.94
C VAL A 217 15.46 22.46 -13.65
N ILE A 218 14.31 21.89 -13.96
CA ILE A 218 14.20 20.70 -14.80
C ILE A 218 13.20 20.95 -15.94
N PRO A 219 13.43 20.36 -17.13
CA PRO A 219 12.42 20.37 -18.18
C PRO A 219 11.19 19.57 -17.74
N SER A 220 10.02 20.02 -18.16
CA SER A 220 8.77 19.25 -18.09
C SER A 220 8.64 18.32 -19.31
N VAL A 221 7.44 17.79 -19.55
CA VAL A 221 7.12 16.91 -20.69
C VAL A 221 8.09 15.72 -20.77
N PHE A 222 8.23 14.97 -19.68
CA PHE A 222 9.18 13.86 -19.58
C PHE A 222 9.14 12.94 -20.81
N PHE A 223 7.95 12.57 -21.29
CA PHE A 223 7.76 11.68 -22.43
C PHE A 223 8.21 12.21 -23.80
N GLN A 224 8.67 13.47 -23.89
CA GLN A 224 9.30 14.03 -25.10
C GLN A 224 10.80 14.26 -24.93
N GLN A 225 11.38 13.88 -23.78
CA GLN A 225 12.80 14.04 -23.54
C GLN A 225 13.62 12.95 -24.25
N PRO A 226 14.90 13.20 -24.58
CA PRO A 226 15.73 12.22 -25.28
C PRO A 226 15.80 10.86 -24.57
N ASN A 227 15.70 9.77 -25.35
CA ASN A 227 15.67 8.37 -24.91
C ASN A 227 14.40 7.94 -24.19
N THR A 228 13.45 8.83 -23.92
CA THR A 228 12.18 8.43 -23.28
C THR A 228 11.29 7.64 -24.20
N GLU A 229 11.53 7.64 -25.52
CA GLU A 229 10.87 6.72 -26.45
C GLU A 229 11.15 5.24 -26.14
N ASN A 230 12.15 4.93 -25.30
CA ASN A 230 12.40 3.57 -24.81
C ASN A 230 11.63 3.23 -23.51
N ILE A 231 10.86 4.18 -22.96
CA ILE A 231 9.99 3.99 -21.80
C ILE A 231 8.55 3.97 -22.27
N SER A 232 7.83 2.89 -22.00
CA SER A 232 6.47 2.63 -22.47
C SER A 232 5.41 3.29 -21.60
N ALA A 233 5.63 3.30 -20.29
CA ALA A 233 4.72 3.91 -19.32
C ALA A 233 5.44 4.19 -18.01
N ILE A 234 4.77 4.97 -17.15
CA ILE A 234 5.13 5.15 -15.74
C ILE A 234 4.00 4.58 -14.89
N ILE A 235 4.30 3.65 -13.98
CA ILE A 235 3.40 3.25 -12.90
C ILE A 235 3.62 4.20 -11.73
N PHE A 236 2.55 4.67 -11.11
CA PHE A 236 2.57 5.41 -9.86
C PHE A 236 1.64 4.80 -8.85
N THR A 237 2.02 4.89 -7.59
CA THR A 237 1.10 4.69 -6.48
C THR A 237 1.58 5.46 -5.25
N ASN A 238 0.68 5.69 -4.32
CA ASN A 238 0.97 6.06 -2.94
C ASN A 238 0.41 5.04 -1.93
N SER A 239 -0.06 3.90 -2.45
CA SER A 239 -0.69 2.84 -1.68
C SER A 239 0.27 1.67 -1.44
N GLY A 240 1.49 1.69 -1.96
CA GLY A 240 2.52 0.66 -1.80
C GLY A 240 3.20 0.64 -0.43
N THR A 241 2.45 0.98 0.62
CA THR A 241 2.99 1.20 1.98
C THR A 241 2.68 0.04 2.93
N THR A 242 3.29 0.07 4.11
CA THR A 242 3.04 -0.90 5.20
C THR A 242 1.57 -0.93 5.66
N ALA A 243 0.83 0.17 5.46
CA ALA A 243 -0.61 0.23 5.72
C ALA A 243 -1.40 -0.68 4.76
N LYS A 244 -0.98 -0.83 3.50
CA LYS A 244 -1.58 -1.79 2.56
C LYS A 244 -1.40 -3.21 3.06
N PHE A 245 -0.17 -3.59 3.40
CA PHE A 245 0.11 -4.91 4.00
C PHE A 245 -0.69 -5.16 5.28
N LYS A 246 -0.93 -4.11 6.09
CA LYS A 246 -1.79 -4.22 7.27
C LYS A 246 -3.22 -4.60 6.90
N ARG A 247 -3.82 -3.89 5.94
CA ARG A 247 -5.19 -4.14 5.48
C ARG A 247 -5.31 -5.50 4.80
N MET A 248 -4.42 -5.81 3.86
CA MET A 248 -4.40 -7.12 3.20
C MET A 248 -4.19 -8.26 4.20
N GLY A 249 -3.31 -8.07 5.20
CA GLY A 249 -3.14 -9.01 6.31
C GLY A 249 -4.41 -9.17 7.15
N TYR A 250 -5.10 -8.07 7.43
CA TYR A 250 -6.37 -8.10 8.16
C TYR A 250 -7.45 -8.88 7.39
N TYR A 251 -7.65 -8.58 6.11
CA TYR A 251 -8.58 -9.29 5.23
C TYR A 251 -8.25 -10.77 5.10
N TYR A 252 -6.96 -11.08 5.01
CA TYR A 252 -6.51 -12.46 4.96
C TYR A 252 -6.71 -13.19 6.29
N GLY A 253 -7.04 -12.52 7.40
CA GLY A 253 -7.18 -13.16 8.72
C GLY A 253 -5.84 -13.41 9.43
N CYS A 254 -4.81 -12.63 9.12
CA CYS A 254 -3.51 -12.61 9.80
C CYS A 254 -3.57 -11.86 11.14
N VAL A 255 -4.57 -12.17 11.95
CA VAL A 255 -4.82 -11.56 13.26
C VAL A 255 -4.96 -12.64 14.32
N SER A 256 -4.26 -12.47 15.45
CA SER A 256 -4.40 -13.32 16.64
C SER A 256 -5.19 -12.65 17.77
N ARG A 257 -5.54 -11.37 17.60
CA ARG A 257 -6.24 -10.52 18.58
C ARG A 257 -7.43 -9.81 17.95
N PHE A 258 -8.31 -9.28 18.80
CA PHE A 258 -9.36 -8.40 18.34
C PHE A 258 -8.84 -7.00 18.06
N ILE A 259 -8.75 -6.68 16.77
CA ILE A 259 -8.43 -5.34 16.30
C ILE A 259 -9.55 -4.88 15.38
N LYS A 260 -9.96 -3.63 15.48
CA LYS A 260 -10.80 -2.99 14.46
C LYS A 260 -9.94 -2.10 13.59
N MET A 261 -10.20 -2.11 12.30
CA MET A 261 -9.53 -1.23 11.36
C MET A 261 -10.54 -0.42 10.57
N TYR A 262 -10.22 0.85 10.39
CA TYR A 262 -10.95 1.74 9.52
C TYR A 262 -10.00 2.29 8.46
N ARG A 263 -10.52 2.49 7.26
CA ARG A 263 -9.86 3.28 6.23
C ARG A 263 -10.67 4.53 5.97
N GLU A 264 -10.01 5.67 5.99
CA GLU A 264 -10.62 6.94 5.63
C GLU A 264 -9.69 7.76 4.74
N GLY A 265 -10.27 8.59 3.88
CA GLY A 265 -9.51 9.32 2.88
C GLY A 265 -10.39 10.03 1.87
N VAL A 266 -9.82 10.30 0.71
CA VAL A 266 -10.48 10.95 -0.42
C VAL A 266 -10.30 10.15 -1.71
N CYS A 267 -11.37 10.03 -2.48
CA CYS A 267 -11.41 9.35 -3.77
C CYS A 267 -11.98 10.28 -4.86
N TYR A 268 -11.88 9.84 -6.11
CA TYR A 268 -12.52 10.52 -7.23
C TYR A 268 -14.03 10.57 -7.05
N ASP A 269 -14.63 11.71 -7.37
CA ASP A 269 -16.08 11.88 -7.41
C ASP A 269 -16.56 11.81 -8.85
N PHE A 270 -17.38 10.79 -9.15
CA PHE A 270 -17.94 10.57 -10.48
C PHE A 270 -19.12 11.49 -10.81
N ASP A 271 -19.59 12.34 -9.88
CA ASP A 271 -20.50 13.42 -10.24
C ASP A 271 -19.79 14.34 -11.26
N PRO A 272 -20.32 14.51 -12.50
CA PRO A 272 -19.72 15.37 -13.51
C PRO A 272 -19.59 16.85 -13.11
N LYS A 273 -20.27 17.27 -12.02
CA LYS A 273 -20.18 18.62 -11.45
C LYS A 273 -19.24 18.70 -10.26
N ALA A 274 -18.64 17.59 -9.83
CA ALA A 274 -17.70 17.59 -8.72
C ALA A 274 -16.42 18.35 -9.10
N LEU A 275 -16.06 19.29 -8.24
CA LEU A 275 -14.82 20.08 -8.34
C LEU A 275 -13.85 19.74 -7.22
N ARG A 276 -14.24 18.82 -6.34
CA ARG A 276 -13.45 18.34 -5.20
C ARG A 276 -13.58 16.82 -5.09
N PRO A 277 -12.56 16.15 -4.56
CA PRO A 277 -12.64 14.73 -4.23
C PRO A 277 -13.79 14.43 -3.25
N LYS A 278 -14.31 13.21 -3.33
CA LYS A 278 -15.29 12.68 -2.38
C LYS A 278 -14.58 12.08 -1.17
N GLU A 279 -15.03 12.43 0.03
CA GLU A 279 -14.55 11.79 1.26
C GLU A 279 -15.14 10.39 1.40
N PHE A 280 -14.36 9.47 1.95
CA PHE A 280 -14.84 8.14 2.31
C PHE A 280 -14.30 7.71 3.67
N LYS A 281 -15.09 6.85 4.33
CA LYS A 281 -14.69 6.13 5.55
C LYS A 281 -15.46 4.82 5.60
N TYR A 282 -14.78 3.72 5.89
CA TYR A 282 -15.41 2.43 6.12
C TYR A 282 -14.66 1.60 7.16
N ASP A 283 -15.38 0.72 7.84
CA ASP A 283 -14.82 -0.38 8.62
C ASP A 283 -14.31 -1.45 7.64
N LEU A 284 -13.13 -2.00 7.88
CA LEU A 284 -12.58 -3.06 7.05
C LEU A 284 -13.47 -4.32 7.08
N ASP A 285 -14.21 -4.57 8.14
CA ASP A 285 -15.14 -5.71 8.18
C ASP A 285 -16.30 -5.57 7.19
N ASP A 286 -16.63 -4.34 6.77
CA ASP A 286 -17.69 -4.06 5.81
C ASP A 286 -17.23 -4.17 4.35
N ARG A 287 -15.91 -4.33 4.11
CA ARG A 287 -15.33 -4.35 2.77
C ARG A 287 -14.19 -5.35 2.65
N ILE A 288 -14.41 -6.43 1.91
CA ILE A 288 -13.42 -7.51 1.73
C ILE A 288 -12.79 -7.60 0.32
N ASP A 289 -13.10 -6.64 -0.55
CA ASP A 289 -12.75 -6.67 -1.98
C ASP A 289 -11.62 -5.70 -2.38
N GLU A 290 -10.88 -5.13 -1.42
CA GLU A 290 -9.70 -4.30 -1.74
C GLU A 290 -8.65 -5.16 -2.45
N SER A 291 -8.38 -4.89 -3.72
CA SER A 291 -7.30 -5.53 -4.47
C SER A 291 -5.96 -4.87 -4.20
N TRP A 292 -4.85 -5.53 -4.54
CA TRP A 292 -3.53 -4.93 -4.44
C TRP A 292 -3.35 -3.71 -5.37
N GLY A 293 -4.04 -3.68 -6.51
CA GLY A 293 -3.96 -2.61 -7.52
C GLY A 293 -4.73 -1.34 -7.15
N GLU A 294 -5.59 -1.38 -6.13
CA GLU A 294 -6.35 -0.18 -5.74
C GLU A 294 -5.42 0.98 -5.34
N GLY A 295 -5.53 2.08 -6.08
CA GLY A 295 -4.66 3.26 -5.96
C GLY A 295 -3.41 3.23 -6.86
N LEU A 296 -3.35 2.31 -7.83
CA LEU A 296 -2.35 2.30 -8.89
C LEU A 296 -2.79 3.21 -10.05
N GLU A 297 -1.85 3.95 -10.61
CA GLU A 297 -2.03 4.80 -11.79
C GLU A 297 -0.97 4.45 -12.85
N VAL A 298 -1.36 4.42 -14.13
CA VAL A 298 -0.49 4.12 -15.26
C VAL A 298 -0.54 5.26 -16.26
N PHE A 299 0.58 5.93 -16.45
CA PHE A 299 0.74 7.02 -17.41
C PHE A 299 1.43 6.49 -18.67
N HIS A 300 0.70 6.41 -19.79
CA HIS A 300 1.24 5.90 -21.04
C HIS A 300 2.10 6.92 -21.76
N ASN A 301 3.27 6.50 -22.24
CA ASN A 301 4.09 7.32 -23.11
C ASN A 301 3.52 7.30 -24.54
N PRO A 302 3.05 8.44 -25.09
CA PRO A 302 2.55 8.50 -26.46
C PRO A 302 3.64 8.28 -27.52
N ASN A 303 4.92 8.38 -27.16
CA ASN A 303 6.08 8.27 -28.04
C ASN A 303 6.85 6.96 -27.86
N ALA A 304 6.29 5.96 -27.18
CA ALA A 304 6.98 4.70 -26.91
C ALA A 304 7.28 3.90 -28.20
N LYS A 305 8.51 3.43 -28.35
CA LYS A 305 8.93 2.47 -29.38
C LYS A 305 8.18 1.14 -29.25
N PHE A 306 8.00 0.68 -28.02
CA PHE A 306 7.24 -0.52 -27.68
C PHE A 306 6.08 -0.11 -26.75
N PRO A 307 4.93 0.30 -27.28
CA PRO A 307 3.83 0.81 -26.47
C PRO A 307 3.26 -0.28 -25.54
N LEU A 308 2.90 0.12 -24.33
CA LEU A 308 2.18 -0.74 -23.38
C LEU A 308 0.69 -0.78 -23.78
N PRO A 309 0.05 -1.97 -23.86
CA PRO A 309 -1.40 -2.07 -24.05
C PRO A 309 -2.19 -1.32 -22.99
N LYS A 310 -3.32 -0.75 -23.38
CA LYS A 310 -4.10 0.19 -22.55
C LYS A 310 -4.60 -0.42 -21.24
N ASP A 311 -4.86 -1.71 -21.22
CA ASP A 311 -5.46 -2.47 -20.13
C ASP A 311 -4.49 -3.50 -19.54
N PHE A 312 -3.17 -3.29 -19.71
CA PHE A 312 -2.19 -4.29 -19.28
C PHE A 312 -2.13 -4.49 -17.77
N PHE A 313 -2.50 -3.51 -16.93
CA PHE A 313 -2.36 -3.52 -15.46
C PHE A 313 -3.73 -3.48 -14.75
N ASP A 314 -4.24 -4.63 -14.29
CA ASP A 314 -5.56 -4.71 -13.65
C ASP A 314 -5.71 -3.78 -12.43
N ASP A 315 -6.95 -3.32 -12.20
CA ASP A 315 -7.36 -2.40 -11.12
C ASP A 315 -6.64 -1.06 -11.05
N ALA A 316 -5.95 -0.67 -12.13
CA ALA A 316 -5.28 0.61 -12.25
C ALA A 316 -6.16 1.69 -12.90
N ALA A 317 -5.88 2.95 -12.54
CA ALA A 317 -6.26 4.09 -13.36
C ALA A 317 -5.27 4.27 -14.51
N TYR A 318 -5.76 4.70 -15.67
CA TYR A 318 -4.96 4.87 -16.88
C TYR A 318 -5.05 6.27 -17.42
N HIS A 319 -3.91 6.82 -17.83
CA HIS A 319 -3.79 8.17 -18.35
C HIS A 319 -3.10 8.19 -19.71
N TYR A 320 -3.68 8.90 -20.67
CA TYR A 320 -3.19 9.03 -22.04
C TYR A 320 -3.15 10.48 -22.47
N LEU A 321 -2.20 10.83 -23.34
CA LEU A 321 -2.24 12.09 -24.06
C LEU A 321 -2.84 11.85 -25.46
N GLU A 322 -4.07 12.29 -25.68
CA GLU A 322 -4.76 12.21 -26.97
C GLU A 322 -5.19 13.62 -27.42
N ASN A 323 -4.87 13.99 -28.66
CA ASN A 323 -5.19 15.31 -29.24
C ASN A 323 -4.73 16.51 -28.38
N GLY A 324 -3.64 16.36 -27.63
CA GLY A 324 -3.10 17.40 -26.76
C GLY A 324 -3.80 17.53 -25.40
N GLU A 325 -4.73 16.64 -25.08
CA GLU A 325 -5.43 16.56 -23.80
C GLU A 325 -5.10 15.26 -23.06
N VAL A 326 -5.07 15.32 -21.72
CA VAL A 326 -4.90 14.14 -20.89
C VAL A 326 -6.28 13.50 -20.66
N LEU A 327 -6.45 12.27 -21.14
CA LEU A 327 -7.63 11.44 -20.89
C LEU A 327 -7.32 10.45 -19.76
N SER A 328 -8.23 10.35 -18.80
CA SER A 328 -8.10 9.46 -17.64
C SER A 328 -9.25 8.45 -17.60
N PHE A 329 -8.93 7.18 -17.43
CA PHE A 329 -9.87 6.09 -17.21
C PHE A 329 -9.65 5.58 -15.79
N LEU A 330 -10.67 5.70 -14.94
CA LEU A 330 -10.54 5.43 -13.51
C LEU A 330 -11.41 4.22 -13.11
N PRO A 331 -10.93 3.35 -12.21
CA PRO A 331 -11.78 2.37 -11.53
C PRO A 331 -12.92 3.05 -10.78
N GLU A 332 -14.03 2.32 -10.54
CA GLU A 332 -15.20 2.82 -9.81
C GLU A 332 -14.85 3.39 -8.41
N PHE A 333 -13.76 2.92 -7.82
CA PHE A 333 -13.23 3.42 -6.57
C PHE A 333 -11.74 3.78 -6.69
N HIS A 334 -11.45 4.95 -7.26
CA HIS A 334 -10.09 5.47 -7.40
C HIS A 334 -9.72 6.41 -6.26
N ILE A 335 -8.79 5.98 -5.40
CA ILE A 335 -8.37 6.71 -4.20
C ILE A 335 -7.20 7.63 -4.52
N TYR A 336 -7.30 8.89 -4.14
CA TYR A 336 -6.18 9.83 -4.19
C TYR A 336 -5.30 9.72 -2.96
N HIS A 337 -5.89 9.56 -1.78
CA HIS A 337 -5.16 9.41 -0.54
C HIS A 337 -6.03 8.71 0.51
N SER A 338 -5.39 7.93 1.39
CA SER A 338 -6.06 7.32 2.53
C SER A 338 -5.09 7.05 3.67
N LYS A 339 -5.64 6.94 4.87
CA LYS A 339 -4.95 6.44 6.05
C LYS A 339 -5.70 5.26 6.64
N THR A 340 -4.97 4.41 7.35
CA THR A 340 -5.53 3.25 8.07
C THR A 340 -5.42 3.51 9.56
N LEU A 341 -6.57 3.53 10.23
CA LEU A 341 -6.66 3.59 11.68
C LEU A 341 -6.86 2.18 12.21
N ALA A 342 -5.97 1.72 13.10
CA ALA A 342 -6.12 0.45 13.79
C ALA A 342 -6.36 0.72 15.28
N ILE A 343 -7.38 0.08 15.84
CA ILE A 343 -7.78 0.18 17.24
C ILE A 343 -7.69 -1.22 17.85
N GLU A 344 -6.87 -1.36 18.89
CA GLU A 344 -6.88 -2.55 19.75
C GLU A 344 -7.92 -2.31 20.85
N PHE A 345 -8.81 -3.27 21.07
CA PHE A 345 -9.64 -3.25 22.27
C PHE A 345 -8.82 -3.84 23.41
N GLU A 346 -8.92 -3.28 24.62
CA GLU A 346 -8.15 -3.74 25.77
C GLU A 346 -8.23 -5.25 25.92
N ASP A 347 -7.09 -5.86 25.73
CA ASP A 347 -6.94 -7.30 25.73
C ASP A 347 -6.39 -7.74 27.08
N ASN A 348 -7.25 -7.66 28.09
CA ASN A 348 -6.93 -8.07 29.47
C ASN A 348 -7.09 -9.60 29.64
N LEU A 349 -6.85 -10.38 28.59
CA LEU A 349 -6.98 -11.84 28.61
C LEU A 349 -5.68 -12.48 29.08
N ILE A 350 -5.70 -13.10 30.25
CA ILE A 350 -4.58 -13.91 30.75
C ILE A 350 -4.82 -15.36 30.35
N LEU A 351 -3.91 -15.93 29.57
CA LEU A 351 -4.02 -17.31 29.09
C LEU A 351 -3.40 -18.30 30.09
N PRO A 352 -4.10 -19.40 30.42
CA PRO A 352 -3.51 -20.50 31.19
C PRO A 352 -2.33 -21.16 30.47
N GLU A 353 -1.51 -21.87 31.25
CA GLU A 353 -0.38 -22.65 30.74
C GLU A 353 -0.86 -23.69 29.71
N ASN A 354 -0.20 -23.75 28.54
CA ASN A 354 -0.52 -24.60 27.37
C ASN A 354 -1.69 -24.13 26.47
N ILE A 355 -2.27 -22.96 26.71
CA ILE A 355 -3.20 -22.33 25.76
C ILE A 355 -2.45 -21.25 25.00
N LYS A 356 -2.51 -21.29 23.67
CA LYS A 356 -1.90 -20.27 22.83
C LYS A 356 -2.95 -19.61 21.95
N ARG A 357 -2.73 -18.33 21.65
CA ARG A 357 -3.42 -17.68 20.55
C ARG A 357 -2.95 -18.20 19.22
N VAL A 358 -3.88 -18.27 18.29
CA VAL A 358 -3.64 -18.65 16.90
C VAL A 358 -4.27 -17.61 15.99
N MET A 359 -3.87 -17.62 14.72
CA MET A 359 -4.47 -16.73 13.73
C MET A 359 -5.89 -17.20 13.40
N LYS A 360 -6.77 -16.25 13.06
CA LYS A 360 -8.09 -16.56 12.47
C LYS A 360 -7.97 -17.56 11.31
N THR A 361 -7.00 -17.34 10.41
CA THR A 361 -6.71 -18.26 9.29
C THR A 361 -6.37 -19.68 9.70
N ASP A 362 -5.66 -19.86 10.81
CA ASP A 362 -5.33 -21.20 11.29
C ASP A 362 -6.56 -21.91 11.83
N VAL A 363 -7.51 -21.17 12.40
CA VAL A 363 -8.83 -21.69 12.78
C VAL A 363 -9.66 -22.02 11.55
N ASP A 364 -9.77 -21.12 10.58
CA ASP A 364 -10.54 -21.33 9.35
C ASP A 364 -10.04 -22.54 8.57
N ARG A 365 -8.72 -22.74 8.50
CA ARG A 365 -8.11 -23.92 7.85
C ARG A 365 -8.42 -25.22 8.60
N ARG A 366 -8.48 -25.18 9.93
CA ARG A 366 -8.76 -26.35 10.76
C ARG A 366 -10.25 -26.69 10.77
N ILE A 367 -11.12 -25.68 10.67
CA ILE A 367 -12.57 -25.84 10.68
C ILE A 367 -13.19 -25.16 9.43
N PRO A 368 -12.97 -25.70 8.21
CA PRO A 368 -13.44 -25.05 6.98
C PRO A 368 -14.97 -24.91 6.89
N SER A 369 -15.70 -25.74 7.63
CA SER A 369 -17.16 -25.77 7.67
C SER A 369 -17.79 -24.81 8.69
N ARG A 370 -16.97 -24.08 9.48
CA ARG A 370 -17.52 -23.19 10.52
C ARG A 370 -18.27 -22.03 9.90
N VAL A 371 -19.44 -21.72 10.47
CA VAL A 371 -20.23 -20.56 10.08
C VAL A 371 -19.79 -19.39 10.95
N GLU A 372 -19.23 -18.35 10.33
CA GLU A 372 -19.03 -17.08 11.02
C GLU A 372 -20.40 -16.50 11.41
N LEU A 373 -20.49 -15.97 12.61
CA LEU A 373 -21.73 -15.38 13.12
C LEU A 373 -21.58 -13.85 13.10
N PRO A 374 -22.12 -13.14 12.09
CA PRO A 374 -21.89 -11.70 11.94
C PRO A 374 -22.37 -10.87 13.14
N LYS A 375 -23.36 -11.37 13.88
CA LYS A 375 -23.87 -10.74 15.11
C LYS A 375 -22.92 -10.83 16.30
N TYR A 376 -21.96 -11.74 16.25
CA TYR A 376 -21.06 -12.07 17.35
C TYR A 376 -19.60 -11.97 16.85
N PRO A 377 -19.04 -10.75 16.72
CA PRO A 377 -17.69 -10.57 16.22
C PRO A 377 -16.69 -11.35 17.07
N GLU A 378 -15.87 -12.16 16.38
CA GLU A 378 -14.80 -12.94 16.97
C GLU A 378 -13.71 -12.04 17.51
N LYS A 379 -13.27 -12.33 18.73
CA LYS A 379 -12.31 -11.54 19.48
C LYS A 379 -10.97 -12.23 19.61
N CYS A 380 -10.99 -13.55 19.80
CA CYS A 380 -9.80 -14.31 20.08
C CYS A 380 -9.96 -15.74 19.64
N TRP A 381 -8.88 -16.30 19.10
CA TRP A 381 -8.78 -17.68 18.67
C TRP A 381 -7.70 -18.37 19.48
N LEU A 382 -8.06 -19.46 20.14
CA LEU A 382 -7.26 -20.16 21.13
C LEU A 382 -7.08 -21.62 20.70
N LEU A 383 -5.89 -22.17 20.95
CA LEU A 383 -5.59 -23.58 20.68
C LEU A 383 -5.02 -24.25 21.94
N LYS A 384 -5.56 -25.42 22.27
CA LYS A 384 -5.08 -26.32 23.32
C LYS A 384 -5.12 -27.77 22.83
N GLY A 385 -3.97 -28.32 22.45
CA GLY A 385 -3.92 -29.65 21.85
C GLY A 385 -4.74 -29.72 20.54
N GLN A 386 -5.80 -30.54 20.53
CA GLN A 386 -6.75 -30.66 19.42
C GLN A 386 -8.01 -29.80 19.58
N ARG A 387 -8.12 -28.99 20.65
CA ARG A 387 -9.26 -28.11 20.89
C ARG A 387 -9.00 -26.70 20.39
N ILE A 388 -10.02 -26.11 19.76
CA ILE A 388 -10.02 -24.72 19.30
C ILE A 388 -11.08 -23.96 20.08
N GLY A 389 -10.68 -22.90 20.77
CA GLY A 389 -11.56 -21.95 21.42
C GLY A 389 -11.75 -20.71 20.56
N ILE A 390 -12.99 -20.25 20.41
CA ILE A 390 -13.32 -18.97 19.78
C ILE A 390 -14.09 -18.14 20.80
N ILE A 391 -13.56 -16.97 21.15
CA ILE A 391 -14.26 -16.00 21.98
C ILE A 391 -14.93 -15.00 21.04
N VAL A 392 -16.23 -14.78 21.21
CA VAL A 392 -17.00 -13.75 20.52
C VAL A 392 -17.58 -12.76 21.52
N MET A 393 -17.93 -11.57 21.06
CA MET A 393 -18.65 -10.58 21.88
C MET A 393 -20.08 -10.43 21.39
N ASP A 394 -21.02 -10.57 22.30
CA ASP A 394 -22.39 -10.12 22.14
C ASP A 394 -22.43 -8.62 22.48
N VAL A 395 -22.59 -7.80 21.44
CA VAL A 395 -22.59 -6.34 21.56
C VAL A 395 -23.87 -5.83 22.21
N GLU A 396 -24.99 -6.54 22.05
CA GLU A 396 -26.29 -6.11 22.59
C GLU A 396 -26.39 -6.41 24.10
N GLU A 397 -25.86 -7.56 24.52
CA GLU A 397 -25.92 -8.01 25.92
C GLU A 397 -24.68 -7.64 26.75
N GLU A 398 -23.71 -6.94 26.15
CA GLU A 398 -22.36 -6.66 26.70
C GLU A 398 -21.72 -7.94 27.31
N ALA A 399 -21.92 -9.07 26.63
CA ALA A 399 -21.50 -10.38 27.09
C ALA A 399 -20.47 -10.99 26.15
N PHE A 400 -19.72 -11.97 26.62
CA PHE A 400 -18.84 -12.76 25.77
C PHE A 400 -19.37 -14.19 25.71
N LEU A 401 -19.33 -14.76 24.51
CA LEU A 401 -19.62 -16.17 24.30
C LEU A 401 -18.31 -16.87 23.94
N SER A 402 -18.17 -18.11 24.40
CA SER A 402 -17.08 -18.99 24.01
C SER A 402 -17.64 -20.20 23.28
N PHE A 403 -17.04 -20.51 22.14
CA PHE A 403 -17.27 -21.73 21.40
C PHE A 403 -16.02 -22.59 21.51
N ILE A 404 -16.19 -23.85 21.93
CA ILE A 404 -15.11 -24.83 21.95
C ILE A 404 -15.42 -25.86 20.87
N TYR A 405 -14.49 -25.99 19.94
CA TYR A 405 -14.47 -27.04 18.94
C TYR A 405 -13.46 -28.11 19.36
N GLU A 406 -13.86 -29.37 19.26
CA GLU A 406 -13.00 -30.53 19.50
C GLU A 406 -12.95 -31.39 18.24
N TYR A 407 -11.77 -31.98 17.98
CA TYR A 407 -11.60 -32.88 16.84
C TYR A 407 -12.00 -34.29 17.26
N ASP A 408 -12.92 -34.90 16.51
CA ASP A 408 -13.29 -36.31 16.60
C ASP A 408 -12.85 -37.09 15.34
N ASP A 409 -13.27 -38.35 15.23
CA ASP A 409 -12.89 -39.23 14.11
C ASP A 409 -13.48 -38.78 12.74
N GLU A 410 -14.44 -37.85 12.71
CA GLU A 410 -15.14 -37.37 11.51
C GLU A 410 -14.89 -35.89 11.19
N GLY A 411 -14.39 -35.08 12.14
CA GLY A 411 -14.07 -33.68 11.92
C GLY A 411 -14.01 -32.84 13.20
N PHE A 412 -14.21 -31.52 13.09
CA PHE A 412 -14.38 -30.66 14.26
C PHE A 412 -15.86 -30.45 14.54
N GLU A 413 -16.32 -30.78 15.75
CA GLU A 413 -17.67 -30.50 16.24
C GLU A 413 -17.67 -29.47 17.38
N VAL A 414 -18.79 -28.77 17.57
CA VAL A 414 -18.97 -27.83 18.70
C VAL A 414 -19.15 -28.66 19.98
N ALA A 415 -18.08 -28.79 20.76
CA ALA A 415 -18.07 -29.53 22.01
C ALA A 415 -18.72 -28.76 23.17
N ASN A 416 -18.66 -27.42 23.14
CA ASN A 416 -19.27 -26.58 24.17
C ASN A 416 -19.59 -25.16 23.66
N MET A 417 -20.70 -24.61 24.15
CA MET A 417 -21.03 -23.19 24.05
C MET A 417 -21.35 -22.65 25.44
N SER A 418 -20.61 -21.63 25.88
CA SER A 418 -20.78 -21.03 27.21
C SER A 418 -20.82 -19.50 27.11
N SER A 419 -21.76 -18.87 27.82
CA SER A 419 -21.85 -17.41 27.98
C SER A 419 -21.28 -16.98 29.32
N PHE A 420 -20.48 -15.92 29.35
CA PHE A 420 -20.01 -15.30 30.60
C PHE A 420 -20.25 -13.79 30.58
N LYS A 421 -20.77 -13.28 31.70
CA LYS A 421 -20.94 -11.84 31.99
C LYS A 421 -19.98 -11.50 33.13
N GLY A 422 -19.07 -10.54 32.93
CA GLY A 422 -18.31 -9.94 34.03
C GLY A 422 -16.82 -9.80 33.80
N PHE A 423 -16.36 -8.55 33.90
CA PHE A 423 -15.00 -8.22 34.29
C PHE A 423 -14.82 -8.56 35.78
N ASN A 424 -13.65 -9.05 36.21
CA ASN A 424 -13.32 -9.01 37.63
C ASN A 424 -13.09 -7.54 38.08
N GLU A 425 -12.96 -7.26 39.38
CA GLU A 425 -12.71 -5.88 39.89
C GLU A 425 -11.49 -5.18 39.27
N ALA A 426 -10.63 -5.93 38.56
CA ALA A 426 -9.45 -5.47 37.84
C ALA A 426 -9.61 -5.47 36.30
N GLY A 427 -10.81 -5.66 35.74
CA GLY A 427 -11.01 -5.59 34.28
C GLY A 427 -10.47 -6.79 33.47
N THR A 428 -10.12 -7.90 34.12
CA THR A 428 -9.40 -9.04 33.51
C THR A 428 -10.31 -10.25 33.26
N TYR A 429 -10.11 -10.95 32.14
CA TYR A 429 -10.77 -12.21 31.79
C TYR A 429 -9.91 -13.42 32.14
N LEU A 430 -10.48 -14.37 32.89
CA LEU A 430 -9.86 -15.66 33.22
C LEU A 430 -10.55 -16.76 32.41
N VAL A 431 -9.84 -17.32 31.43
CA VAL A 431 -10.34 -18.46 30.64
C VAL A 431 -10.06 -19.74 31.43
N GLU A 432 -10.88 -20.03 32.44
CA GLU A 432 -10.65 -21.18 33.34
C GLU A 432 -11.09 -22.53 32.74
N SER A 433 -11.80 -22.57 31.61
CA SER A 433 -12.52 -23.77 31.15
C SER A 433 -12.21 -24.31 29.73
N LEU A 434 -11.09 -23.94 29.09
CA LEU A 434 -10.66 -24.57 27.81
C LEU A 434 -10.06 -25.97 27.99
#